data_AF-A0AAV1AEB2-F1
#
_entry.id   AF-A0AAV1AEB2-F1
#
_cell.length_a   1.000
_cell.length_b   1.000
_cell.length_c   1.000
_cell.angle_alpha   90.00
_cell.angle_beta   90.00
_cell.angle_gamma   90.00
#
_symmetry.space_group_name_H-M   'P 1'
#
loop_
_entity.id
_entity.type
_entity.pdbx_description
1 polymer ?
#
loop_
_entity_poly.entity_id
_entity_poly.type
_entity_poly.pdbx_seq_one_letter_code
_entity_poly.pdbx_strand_id
1 'polypeptide(L)'
;SNIQLPECLRIIGYLRRIGVFSEYGMRLLFLRCREAWLNGILEDLDQTNPYEYLKGMINCHRMHLFDVVNQYRAIFADDTSGSEENYDGGLLFSWAMHQITSHLQTLKVMLPKITEGGSLSNILDQCMYCAMGLGWVGLDFRGLLPPLFEDSQLISKNMSTAVENFQLVLDSHRWVPLPTVGYPSNTVEETKEDITPPSYLMEHPPLAVFINGVSGAMNELRPCAPISLKHVLAQELIKGLQAVSDSLLLYNTTRVLRANESGLFLSLCRAFIEVAYPHCATCFGRCYTSGAILIMDAKNVYDGIRRLVEASSARELPKPVNNKEASAIAENGEVPKMDNGETPDAKESEVINTESEAIKTDEANKNSTSRTGQEDTNLEKTDE
;
A
#
# COMPACT_ATOMS: atom_id res chain seq x y z
N SER A 1 -30.88 22.19 12.81
CA SER A 1 -30.83 21.22 13.91
C SER A 1 -31.33 19.87 13.42
N ASN A 2 -30.87 18.76 14.02
CA ASN A 2 -31.33 17.42 13.63
C ASN A 2 -32.75 17.16 14.16
N ILE A 3 -33.76 17.41 13.33
CA ILE A 3 -35.17 17.15 13.67
C ILE A 3 -35.53 15.71 13.32
N GLN A 4 -36.22 15.00 14.23
CA GLN A 4 -36.69 13.62 14.03
C GLN A 4 -38.00 13.57 13.23
N LEU A 5 -38.28 12.45 12.57
CA LEU A 5 -39.47 12.28 11.71
C LEU A 5 -40.81 12.69 12.37
N PRO A 6 -41.14 12.31 13.62
CA PRO A 6 -42.42 12.68 14.23
C PRO A 6 -42.60 14.19 14.35
N GLU A 7 -41.52 14.89 14.64
CA GLU A 7 -41.51 16.34 14.76
C GLU A 7 -41.61 17.03 13.39
N CYS A 8 -40.97 16.46 12.35
CA CYS A 8 -41.15 16.91 10.97
C CYS A 8 -42.61 16.77 10.52
N LEU A 9 -43.25 15.63 10.79
CA LEU A 9 -44.66 15.39 10.49
C LEU A 9 -45.56 16.41 11.19
N ARG A 10 -45.27 16.73 12.45
CA ARG A 10 -46.01 17.74 13.22
C ARG A 10 -45.89 19.14 12.59
N ILE A 11 -44.68 19.56 12.26
CA ILE A 11 -44.41 20.88 11.64
C ILE A 11 -45.07 20.98 10.26
N ILE A 12 -44.88 19.99 9.40
CA ILE A 12 -45.49 19.96 8.06
C ILE A 12 -47.03 19.90 8.18
N GLY A 13 -47.57 19.18 9.15
CA GLY A 13 -49.00 19.16 9.45
C GLY A 13 -49.56 20.53 9.82
N TYR A 14 -48.82 21.35 10.58
CA TYR A 14 -49.22 22.74 10.82
C TYR A 14 -49.11 23.61 9.58
N LEU A 15 -48.05 23.47 8.79
CA LEU A 15 -47.88 24.23 7.54
C LEU A 15 -49.00 23.94 6.54
N ARG A 16 -49.41 22.66 6.41
CA ARG A 16 -50.58 22.24 5.63
C ARG A 16 -51.87 22.93 6.10
N ARG A 17 -52.11 22.97 7.42
CA ARG A 17 -53.31 23.61 7.99
C ARG A 17 -53.32 25.14 7.84
N ILE A 18 -52.15 25.77 7.88
CA ILE A 18 -52.01 27.21 7.69
C ILE A 18 -52.32 27.59 6.22
N GLY A 19 -52.07 26.68 5.26
CA GLY A 19 -52.49 26.85 3.87
C GLY A 19 -51.73 27.93 3.08
N VAL A 20 -50.61 28.44 3.60
CA VAL A 20 -49.78 29.48 2.95
C VAL A 20 -48.86 28.89 1.88
N PHE A 21 -48.44 27.63 2.03
CA PHE A 21 -47.55 26.96 1.08
C PHE A 21 -48.31 25.89 0.28
N SER A 22 -48.01 25.78 -1.01
CA SER A 22 -48.39 24.61 -1.79
C SER A 22 -47.62 23.35 -1.35
N GLU A 23 -48.11 22.16 -1.68
CA GLU A 23 -47.38 20.90 -1.40
C GLU A 23 -45.96 20.92 -2.00
N TYR A 24 -45.82 21.40 -3.25
CA TYR A 24 -44.51 21.60 -3.85
C TYR A 24 -43.64 22.59 -3.07
N GLY A 25 -44.22 23.70 -2.59
CA GLY A 25 -43.52 24.67 -1.75
C GLY A 25 -43.02 24.07 -0.43
N MET A 26 -43.81 23.20 0.21
CA MET A 26 -43.42 22.50 1.44
C MET A 26 -42.32 21.46 1.19
N ARG A 27 -42.40 20.71 0.09
CA ARG A 27 -41.35 19.76 -0.33
C ARG A 27 -40.01 20.47 -0.54
N LEU A 28 -40.02 21.59 -1.25
CA LEU A 28 -38.82 22.39 -1.49
C LEU A 28 -38.27 22.98 -0.19
N LEU A 29 -39.13 23.53 0.67
CA LEU A 29 -38.73 24.08 1.96
C LEU A 29 -38.08 23.01 2.85
N PHE A 30 -38.64 21.81 2.90
CA PHE A 30 -38.07 20.69 3.64
C PHE A 30 -36.65 20.37 3.16
N LEU A 31 -36.46 20.19 1.85
CA LEU A 31 -35.15 19.83 1.29
C LEU A 31 -34.12 20.95 1.49
N ARG A 32 -34.49 22.22 1.32
CA ARG A 32 -33.61 23.37 1.61
C ARG A 32 -33.19 23.45 3.07
N CYS A 33 -34.12 23.23 3.99
CA CYS A 33 -33.81 23.21 5.42
C CYS A 33 -32.85 22.06 5.77
N ARG A 34 -33.02 20.89 5.13
CA ARG A 34 -32.11 19.75 5.33
C ARG A 34 -30.74 20.00 4.73
N GLU A 35 -30.67 20.57 3.54
CA GLU A 35 -29.41 20.95 2.89
C GLU A 35 -28.65 21.99 3.70
N ALA A 36 -29.31 23.07 4.14
CA ALA A 36 -28.68 24.09 4.99
C ALA A 36 -28.15 23.50 6.31
N TRP A 37 -28.87 22.55 6.90
CA TRP A 37 -28.42 21.85 8.09
C TRP A 37 -27.22 20.94 7.84
N LEU A 38 -27.21 20.18 6.73
CA LEU A 38 -26.08 19.36 6.33
C LEU A 38 -24.83 20.22 6.07
N ASN A 39 -24.99 21.31 5.32
CA ASN A 39 -23.91 22.25 5.05
C ASN A 39 -23.34 22.85 6.34
N GLY A 40 -24.18 23.19 7.30
CA GLY A 40 -23.72 23.64 8.62
C GLY A 40 -22.83 22.61 9.33
N ILE A 41 -23.14 21.31 9.22
CA ILE A 41 -22.26 20.25 9.77
C ILE A 41 -20.92 20.20 9.03
N LEU A 42 -20.93 20.37 7.71
CA LEU A 42 -19.72 20.34 6.89
C LEU A 42 -18.84 21.58 7.10
N GLU A 43 -19.44 22.74 7.34
CA GLU A 43 -18.74 24.00 7.66
C GLU A 43 -17.97 23.92 8.99
N ASP A 44 -18.45 23.12 9.94
CA ASP A 44 -17.78 22.89 11.23
C ASP A 44 -16.57 21.93 11.13
N LEU A 45 -16.38 21.26 9.99
CA LEU A 45 -15.24 20.35 9.79
C LEU A 45 -13.94 21.13 9.54
N ASP A 46 -12.83 20.59 10.06
CA ASP A 46 -11.51 21.15 9.80
C ASP A 46 -11.09 20.94 8.33
N GLN A 47 -11.05 22.03 7.56
CA GLN A 47 -10.66 22.02 6.15
C GLN A 47 -9.14 22.08 5.93
N THR A 48 -8.34 22.28 6.99
CA THR A 48 -6.87 22.38 6.87
C THR A 48 -6.23 21.03 6.57
N ASN A 49 -6.81 19.95 7.07
CA ASN A 49 -6.40 18.58 6.80
C ASN A 49 -7.36 17.91 5.79
N PRO A 50 -6.95 17.72 4.52
CA PRO A 50 -7.82 17.15 3.50
C PRO A 50 -8.34 15.75 3.83
N TYR A 51 -7.53 14.92 4.50
CA TYR A 51 -7.90 13.55 4.85
C TYR A 51 -8.98 13.53 5.94
N GLU A 52 -8.81 14.29 7.01
CA GLU A 52 -9.82 14.37 8.09
C GLU A 52 -11.11 15.04 7.62
N TYR A 53 -11.00 16.09 6.79
CA TYR A 53 -12.17 16.71 6.15
C TYR A 53 -12.99 15.70 5.34
N LEU A 54 -12.33 14.94 4.44
CA LEU A 54 -13.01 13.95 3.61
C LEU A 54 -13.67 12.85 4.45
N LYS A 55 -13.00 12.34 5.49
CA LYS A 55 -13.60 11.39 6.44
C LYS A 55 -14.86 11.94 7.10
N GLY A 56 -14.78 13.18 7.60
CA GLY A 56 -15.91 13.87 8.22
C GLY A 56 -17.09 14.02 7.25
N MET A 57 -16.82 14.48 6.02
CA MET A 57 -17.83 14.65 4.98
C MET A 57 -18.48 13.31 4.59
N ILE A 58 -17.69 12.25 4.36
CA ILE A 58 -18.20 10.93 4.00
C ILE A 58 -19.10 10.39 5.11
N ASN A 59 -18.66 10.51 6.37
CA ASN A 59 -19.45 10.05 7.51
C ASN A 59 -20.75 10.86 7.68
N CYS A 60 -20.70 12.19 7.52
CA CYS A 60 -21.88 13.05 7.54
C CYS A 60 -22.92 12.60 6.52
N HIS A 61 -22.52 12.43 5.25
CA HIS A 61 -23.43 11.98 4.20
C HIS A 61 -23.98 10.58 4.46
N ARG A 62 -23.12 9.63 4.89
CA ARG A 62 -23.52 8.27 5.26
C ARG A 62 -24.59 8.26 6.35
N MET A 63 -24.41 9.09 7.38
CA MET A 63 -25.30 9.13 8.54
C MET A 63 -26.64 9.81 8.25
N HIS A 64 -26.72 10.72 7.28
CA HIS A 64 -27.86 11.63 7.19
C HIS A 64 -28.64 11.57 5.88
N LEU A 65 -28.01 11.27 4.74
CA LEU A 65 -28.72 11.30 3.45
C LEU A 65 -29.83 10.24 3.38
N PHE A 66 -29.58 9.04 3.93
CA PHE A 66 -30.59 7.97 4.02
C PHE A 66 -31.84 8.44 4.78
N ASP A 67 -31.65 9.05 5.95
CA ASP A 67 -32.74 9.54 6.78
C ASP A 67 -33.51 10.67 6.10
N VAL A 68 -32.83 11.61 5.45
CA VAL A 68 -33.50 12.71 4.73
C VAL A 68 -34.39 12.16 3.61
N VAL A 69 -33.90 11.20 2.84
CA VAL A 69 -34.67 10.57 1.76
C VAL A 69 -35.88 9.83 2.32
N ASN A 70 -35.72 9.04 3.38
CA ASN A 70 -36.83 8.30 3.97
C ASN A 70 -37.85 9.20 4.65
N GLN A 71 -37.40 10.25 5.33
CA GLN A 71 -38.29 11.25 5.91
C GLN A 71 -39.09 11.98 4.84
N TYR A 72 -38.46 12.37 3.74
CA TYR A 72 -39.17 12.98 2.61
C TYR A 72 -40.25 12.03 2.08
N ARG A 73 -39.91 10.76 1.83
CA ARG A 73 -40.87 9.75 1.38
C ARG A 73 -42.00 9.58 2.38
N ALA A 74 -41.73 9.46 3.67
CA ALA A 74 -42.75 9.31 4.71
C ALA A 74 -43.69 10.54 4.85
N ILE A 75 -43.20 11.75 4.58
CA ILE A 75 -43.98 12.99 4.74
C ILE A 75 -44.84 13.29 3.49
N PHE A 76 -44.33 12.94 2.31
CA PHE A 76 -44.86 13.42 1.02
C PHE A 76 -45.32 12.33 0.05
N ALA A 77 -45.06 11.04 0.31
CA ALA A 77 -45.47 9.93 -0.58
C ALA A 77 -46.89 9.41 -0.30
N ASP A 78 -47.56 9.86 0.76
CA ASP A 78 -48.79 9.24 1.29
C ASP A 78 -50.12 9.81 0.73
N ASP A 79 -50.11 10.60 -0.34
CA ASP A 79 -51.36 10.93 -1.03
C ASP A 79 -51.72 9.85 -2.07
N THR A 80 -52.50 8.87 -1.63
CA THR A 80 -53.12 7.81 -2.45
C THR A 80 -54.22 8.32 -3.39
N SER A 81 -54.35 9.63 -3.56
CA SER A 81 -55.43 10.28 -4.33
C SER A 81 -55.30 10.16 -5.86
N GLY A 82 -54.21 9.59 -6.38
CA GLY A 82 -54.01 9.39 -7.82
C GLY A 82 -53.99 10.69 -8.65
N SER A 83 -53.86 11.84 -8.00
CA SER A 83 -53.83 13.15 -8.66
C SER A 83 -52.42 13.49 -9.16
N GLU A 84 -52.32 14.21 -10.29
CA GLU A 84 -51.03 14.66 -10.85
C GLU A 84 -50.25 15.59 -9.89
N GLU A 85 -50.89 16.14 -8.85
CA GLU A 85 -50.27 16.95 -7.79
C GLU A 85 -49.36 16.15 -6.83
N ASN A 86 -49.45 14.82 -6.87
CA ASN A 86 -48.62 13.91 -6.08
C ASN A 86 -47.27 13.61 -6.73
N TYR A 87 -47.11 13.93 -8.00
CA TYR A 87 -45.83 13.81 -8.67
C TYR A 87 -44.90 14.91 -8.18
N ASP A 88 -43.79 14.55 -7.54
CA ASP A 88 -42.83 15.53 -7.03
C ASP A 88 -41.96 16.16 -8.12
N GLY A 89 -42.23 15.87 -9.40
CA GLY A 89 -41.46 16.42 -10.52
C GLY A 89 -40.02 15.89 -10.59
N GLY A 90 -39.70 14.82 -9.86
CA GLY A 90 -38.32 14.38 -9.66
C GLY A 90 -37.53 15.27 -8.71
N LEU A 91 -38.19 16.09 -7.87
CA LEU A 91 -37.54 17.01 -6.94
C LEU A 91 -36.61 16.28 -5.97
N LEU A 92 -37.07 15.18 -5.35
CA LEU A 92 -36.23 14.39 -4.45
C LEU A 92 -35.02 13.81 -5.19
N PHE A 93 -35.24 13.29 -6.39
CA PHE A 93 -34.17 12.73 -7.22
C PHE A 93 -33.14 13.81 -7.58
N SER A 94 -33.59 14.98 -8.02
CA SER A 94 -32.73 16.11 -8.36
C SER A 94 -31.91 16.57 -7.16
N TRP A 95 -32.54 16.71 -5.99
CA TRP A 95 -31.83 17.06 -4.75
C TRP A 95 -30.81 16.00 -4.36
N ALA A 96 -31.19 14.73 -4.37
CA ALA A 96 -30.29 13.65 -3.98
C ALA A 96 -29.10 13.52 -4.94
N MET A 97 -29.34 13.67 -6.25
CA MET A 97 -28.29 13.70 -7.26
C MET A 97 -27.36 14.89 -7.07
N HIS A 98 -27.89 16.06 -6.68
CA HIS A 98 -27.07 17.22 -6.32
C HIS A 98 -26.12 16.91 -5.16
N GLN A 99 -26.61 16.24 -4.10
CA GLN A 99 -25.77 15.84 -2.96
C GLN A 99 -24.63 14.90 -3.39
N ILE A 100 -24.93 13.88 -4.20
CA ILE A 100 -23.91 12.95 -4.72
C ILE A 100 -22.92 13.67 -5.64
N THR A 101 -23.40 14.57 -6.49
CA THR A 101 -22.53 15.35 -7.39
C THR A 101 -21.57 16.24 -6.60
N SER A 102 -22.06 16.93 -5.57
CA SER A 102 -21.24 17.76 -4.68
C SER A 102 -20.18 16.93 -3.93
N HIS A 103 -20.57 15.73 -3.45
CA HIS A 103 -19.67 14.78 -2.82
C HIS A 103 -18.51 14.38 -3.74
N LEU A 104 -18.81 13.98 -4.97
CA LEU A 104 -17.82 13.57 -5.97
C LEU A 104 -16.92 14.74 -6.41
N GLN A 105 -17.48 15.94 -6.57
CA GLN A 105 -16.71 17.15 -6.88
C GLN A 105 -15.70 17.48 -5.77
N THR A 106 -16.12 17.35 -4.52
CA THR A 106 -15.24 17.59 -3.37
C THR A 106 -14.12 16.56 -3.31
N LEU A 107 -14.42 15.28 -3.51
CA LEU A 107 -13.41 14.22 -3.64
C LEU A 107 -12.40 14.55 -4.74
N LYS A 108 -12.87 14.93 -5.93
CA LYS A 108 -12.01 15.29 -7.07
C LYS A 108 -11.02 16.42 -6.76
N VAL A 109 -11.42 17.40 -5.95
CA VAL A 109 -10.57 18.55 -5.58
C VAL A 109 -9.60 18.22 -4.46
N MET A 110 -9.99 17.35 -3.53
CA MET A 110 -9.24 17.12 -2.29
C MET A 110 -8.32 15.89 -2.36
N LEU A 111 -8.67 14.85 -3.12
CA LEU A 111 -7.86 13.64 -3.26
C LEU A 111 -6.41 13.92 -3.72
N PRO A 112 -6.15 14.80 -4.71
CA PRO A 112 -4.77 15.11 -5.14
C PRO A 112 -3.89 15.76 -4.07
N LYS A 113 -4.49 16.25 -2.96
CA LYS A 113 -3.76 16.85 -1.84
C LYS A 113 -3.28 15.80 -0.82
N ILE A 114 -3.75 14.55 -0.94
CA ILE A 114 -3.36 13.44 -0.07
C ILE A 114 -2.24 12.67 -0.78
N THR A 115 -1.07 12.62 -0.16
CA THR A 115 0.13 11.98 -0.74
C THR A 115 0.38 10.57 -0.22
N GLU A 116 -0.41 10.11 0.75
CA GLU A 116 -0.24 8.79 1.37
C GLU A 116 -1.28 7.82 0.79
N GLY A 117 -0.79 6.73 0.22
CA GLY A 117 -1.64 5.73 -0.43
C GLY A 117 -2.49 4.93 0.56
N GLY A 118 -2.00 4.69 1.77
CA GLY A 118 -2.81 4.13 2.86
C GLY A 118 -4.02 5.02 3.22
N SER A 119 -3.80 6.33 3.28
CA SER A 119 -4.85 7.32 3.51
C SER A 119 -5.85 7.36 2.34
N LEU A 120 -5.38 7.32 1.09
CA LEU A 120 -6.25 7.23 -0.09
C LEU A 120 -7.10 5.95 -0.10
N SER A 121 -6.50 4.80 0.21
CA SER A 121 -7.20 3.51 0.31
C SER A 121 -8.31 3.56 1.35
N ASN A 122 -8.03 4.12 2.53
CA ASN A 122 -9.04 4.26 3.58
C ASN A 122 -10.19 5.17 3.12
N ILE A 123 -9.91 6.29 2.45
CA ILE A 123 -10.96 7.14 1.89
C ILE A 123 -11.82 6.38 0.86
N LEU A 124 -11.19 5.59 -0.02
CA LEU A 124 -11.91 4.76 -1.00
C LEU A 124 -12.84 3.76 -0.31
N ASP A 125 -12.36 3.06 0.73
CA ASP A 125 -13.17 2.11 1.49
C ASP A 125 -14.36 2.78 2.17
N GLN A 126 -14.15 3.94 2.78
CA GLN A 126 -15.23 4.73 3.40
C GLN A 126 -16.26 5.19 2.36
N CYS A 127 -15.82 5.65 1.18
CA CYS A 127 -16.71 6.01 0.08
C CYS A 127 -17.51 4.80 -0.43
N MET A 128 -16.86 3.65 -0.62
CA MET A 128 -17.51 2.41 -1.05
C MET A 128 -18.58 1.96 -0.06
N TYR A 129 -18.26 2.01 1.24
CA TYR A 129 -19.19 1.67 2.30
C TYR A 129 -20.37 2.66 2.39
N CYS A 130 -20.09 3.96 2.28
CA CYS A 130 -21.13 5.00 2.23
C CYS A 130 -22.08 4.79 1.05
N ALA A 131 -21.54 4.64 -0.16
CA ALA A 131 -22.33 4.42 -1.38
C ALA A 131 -23.17 3.14 -1.33
N MET A 132 -22.63 2.05 -0.76
CA MET A 132 -23.38 0.82 -0.56
C MET A 132 -24.58 1.03 0.38
N GLY A 133 -24.41 1.75 1.48
CA GLY A 133 -25.51 2.09 2.40
C GLY A 133 -26.57 2.99 1.74
N LEU A 134 -26.14 3.92 0.89
CA LEU A 134 -27.03 4.80 0.14
C LEU A 134 -27.70 4.11 -1.06
N GLY A 135 -27.19 2.94 -1.49
CA GLY A 135 -27.81 2.11 -2.51
C GLY A 135 -29.25 1.67 -2.17
N TRP A 136 -29.56 1.49 -0.89
CA TRP A 136 -30.91 1.15 -0.41
C TRP A 136 -31.97 2.21 -0.73
N VAL A 137 -31.55 3.46 -0.95
CA VAL A 137 -32.43 4.57 -1.37
C VAL A 137 -32.24 4.97 -2.83
N GLY A 138 -31.43 4.23 -3.60
CA GLY A 138 -31.19 4.46 -5.02
C GLY A 138 -30.05 5.44 -5.33
N LEU A 139 -29.12 5.65 -4.38
CA LEU A 139 -28.02 6.61 -4.49
C LEU A 139 -26.64 5.93 -4.48
N ASP A 140 -26.52 4.74 -5.09
CA ASP A 140 -25.24 4.05 -5.22
C ASP A 140 -24.35 4.74 -6.27
N PHE A 141 -23.22 5.31 -5.83
CA PHE A 141 -22.26 6.00 -6.69
C PHE A 141 -20.92 5.27 -6.81
N ARG A 142 -20.82 3.99 -6.42
CA ARG A 142 -19.55 3.24 -6.45
C ARG A 142 -18.92 3.20 -7.84
N GLY A 143 -19.73 3.10 -8.89
CA GLY A 143 -19.27 3.11 -10.27
C GLY A 143 -18.61 4.43 -10.71
N LEU A 144 -18.77 5.52 -9.96
CA LEU A 144 -18.20 6.82 -10.25
C LEU A 144 -16.91 7.11 -9.49
N LEU A 145 -16.54 6.25 -8.53
CA LEU A 145 -15.34 6.42 -7.70
C LEU A 145 -14.03 6.13 -8.44
N PRO A 146 -13.87 5.04 -9.23
CA PRO A 146 -12.56 4.64 -9.74
C PRO A 146 -11.78 5.76 -10.46
N PRO A 147 -12.38 6.53 -11.39
CA PRO A 147 -11.67 7.60 -12.10
C PRO A 147 -11.13 8.72 -11.18
N LEU A 148 -11.65 8.84 -9.95
CA LEU A 148 -11.21 9.84 -8.99
C LEU A 148 -9.95 9.40 -8.22
N PHE A 149 -9.68 8.09 -8.15
CA PHE A 149 -8.54 7.50 -7.45
C PHE A 149 -7.45 7.02 -8.42
N GLU A 150 -7.64 7.22 -9.72
CA GLU A 150 -6.67 6.90 -10.78
C GLU A 150 -5.60 8.00 -10.95
N ASP A 151 -5.08 8.56 -9.85
CA ASP A 151 -4.02 9.56 -9.93
C ASP A 151 -2.63 8.92 -9.97
N SER A 152 -2.02 8.87 -11.16
CA SER A 152 -0.65 8.39 -11.33
C SER A 152 0.42 9.38 -10.84
N GLN A 153 0.06 10.64 -10.54
CA GLN A 153 1.02 11.69 -10.18
C GLN A 153 1.79 11.36 -8.91
N LEU A 154 1.17 10.71 -7.93
CA LEU A 154 1.83 10.30 -6.69
C LEU A 154 3.04 9.39 -6.99
N ILE A 155 2.86 8.39 -7.84
CA ILE A 155 3.92 7.45 -8.19
C ILE A 155 4.99 8.12 -9.04
N SER A 156 4.59 8.92 -10.04
CA SER A 156 5.55 9.68 -10.85
C SER A 156 6.43 10.59 -9.99
N LYS A 157 5.84 11.28 -9.00
CA LYS A 157 6.58 12.14 -8.06
C LYS A 157 7.53 11.34 -7.18
N ASN A 158 7.07 10.23 -6.61
CA ASN A 158 7.91 9.37 -5.77
C ASN A 158 9.05 8.74 -6.57
N MET A 159 8.81 8.37 -7.82
CA MET A 159 9.83 7.85 -8.75
C MET A 159 10.87 8.91 -9.08
N SER A 160 10.45 10.15 -9.42
CA SER A 160 11.38 11.27 -9.65
C SER A 160 12.26 11.51 -8.44
N THR A 161 11.65 11.55 -7.25
CA THR A 161 12.37 11.73 -5.97
C THR A 161 13.41 10.62 -5.75
N ALA A 162 13.09 9.36 -6.07
CA ALA A 162 14.02 8.23 -5.95
C ALA A 162 15.23 8.39 -6.91
N VAL A 163 15.00 8.84 -8.13
CA VAL A 163 16.05 9.12 -9.13
C VAL A 163 16.92 10.30 -8.71
N GLU A 164 16.33 11.39 -8.25
CA GLU A 164 17.06 12.57 -7.77
C GLU A 164 17.97 12.23 -6.58
N ASN A 165 17.45 11.46 -5.62
CA ASN A 165 18.23 10.98 -4.49
C ASN A 165 19.38 10.06 -4.94
N PHE A 166 19.15 9.18 -5.91
CA PHE A 166 20.20 8.36 -6.52
C PHE A 166 21.33 9.23 -7.10
N GLN A 167 20.98 10.23 -7.90
CA GLN A 167 21.94 11.11 -8.57
C GLN A 167 22.77 11.90 -7.54
N LEU A 168 22.11 12.45 -6.52
CA LEU A 168 22.78 13.18 -5.44
C LEU A 168 23.78 12.29 -4.69
N VAL A 169 23.39 11.05 -4.37
CA VAL A 169 24.26 10.10 -3.67
C VAL A 169 25.40 9.63 -4.58
N LEU A 170 25.15 9.40 -5.87
CA LEU A 170 26.18 9.02 -6.85
C LEU A 170 27.24 10.12 -7.00
N ASP A 171 26.84 11.38 -7.11
CA ASP A 171 27.75 12.51 -7.30
C ASP A 171 28.66 12.78 -6.09
N SER A 172 28.15 12.51 -4.89
CA SER A 172 28.88 12.66 -3.63
C SER A 172 29.59 11.38 -3.18
N HIS A 173 29.40 10.26 -3.89
CA HIS A 173 29.91 8.96 -3.48
C HIS A 173 31.45 8.91 -3.50
N ARG A 174 32.03 8.26 -2.48
CA ARG A 174 33.46 8.00 -2.39
C ARG A 174 33.73 6.52 -2.60
N TRP A 175 34.47 6.20 -3.65
CA TRP A 175 34.83 4.84 -4.05
C TRP A 175 35.93 4.25 -3.17
N VAL A 176 35.54 3.85 -1.95
CA VAL A 176 36.42 3.15 -1.01
C VAL A 176 35.84 1.77 -0.71
N PRO A 177 36.67 0.73 -0.51
CA PRO A 177 36.19 -0.56 -0.06
C PRO A 177 35.47 -0.40 1.28
N LEU A 178 34.20 -0.79 1.32
CA LEU A 178 33.44 -0.83 2.56
C LEU A 178 33.88 -2.06 3.38
N PRO A 179 33.90 -1.97 4.72
CA PRO A 179 34.12 -3.15 5.56
C PRO A 179 33.07 -4.21 5.23
N THR A 180 33.48 -5.46 5.06
CA THR A 180 32.54 -6.58 4.90
C THR A 180 31.66 -6.64 6.15
N VAL A 181 30.39 -6.28 6.01
CA VAL A 181 29.43 -6.44 7.09
C VAL A 181 29.10 -7.93 7.14
N GLY A 182 29.70 -8.62 8.11
CA GLY A 182 29.44 -10.04 8.35
C GLY A 182 28.00 -10.23 8.82
N TYR A 183 27.10 -10.57 7.90
CA TYR A 183 25.77 -11.04 8.27
C TYR A 183 25.87 -12.55 8.53
N PRO A 184 25.37 -13.05 9.68
CA PRO A 184 25.19 -14.48 9.83
C PRO A 184 24.23 -14.92 8.72
N SER A 185 24.63 -15.94 7.97
CA SER A 185 23.78 -16.65 7.02
C SER A 185 22.74 -17.45 7.81
N ASN A 186 21.89 -16.74 8.56
CA ASN A 186 20.65 -17.30 9.02
C ASN A 186 19.75 -17.29 7.80
N THR A 187 19.38 -18.48 7.35
CA THR A 187 18.24 -18.72 6.47
C THR A 187 17.11 -17.81 6.89
N VAL A 188 16.97 -16.67 6.20
CA VAL A 188 15.72 -15.92 6.21
C VAL A 188 14.76 -16.91 5.56
N GLU A 189 13.90 -17.54 6.35
CA GLU A 189 12.72 -18.18 5.79
C GLU A 189 12.09 -17.11 4.91
N GLU A 190 12.14 -17.31 3.59
CA GLU A 190 11.43 -16.49 2.62
C GLU A 190 9.93 -16.68 2.90
N THR A 191 9.41 -16.01 3.92
CA THR A 191 8.00 -15.68 3.94
C THR A 191 7.79 -14.87 2.67
N LYS A 192 7.03 -15.45 1.74
CA LYS A 192 6.69 -14.93 0.41
C LYS A 192 6.14 -13.49 0.39
N GLU A 193 6.01 -12.85 1.53
CA GLU A 193 5.41 -11.55 1.79
C GLU A 193 6.42 -10.41 1.92
N ASP A 194 7.70 -10.64 2.26
CA ASP A 194 8.69 -9.56 2.45
C ASP A 194 9.82 -9.59 1.41
N ILE A 195 9.67 -8.83 0.33
CA ILE A 195 10.78 -8.47 -0.56
C ILE A 195 11.57 -7.38 0.18
N THR A 196 12.52 -7.80 0.99
CA THR A 196 13.55 -6.90 1.49
C THR A 196 14.62 -6.70 0.42
N PRO A 197 15.20 -5.50 0.28
CA PRO A 197 16.33 -5.30 -0.63
C PRO A 197 17.47 -6.26 -0.26
N PRO A 198 18.07 -6.98 -1.23
CA PRO A 198 19.20 -7.87 -0.96
C PRO A 198 20.32 -7.15 -0.22
N SER A 199 20.86 -7.78 0.83
CA SER A 199 21.94 -7.22 1.67
C SER A 199 23.17 -6.80 0.87
N TYR A 200 23.41 -7.44 -0.27
CA TYR A 200 24.43 -7.08 -1.26
C TYR A 200 24.37 -5.61 -1.74
N LEU A 201 23.18 -4.99 -1.75
CA LEU A 201 23.02 -3.59 -2.16
C LEU A 201 23.57 -2.60 -1.12
N MET A 202 23.83 -3.03 0.11
CA MET A 202 24.46 -2.15 1.12
C MET A 202 25.90 -1.77 0.75
N GLU A 203 26.57 -2.60 -0.05
CA GLU A 203 27.89 -2.28 -0.63
C GLU A 203 27.78 -1.23 -1.76
N HIS A 204 26.56 -0.86 -2.13
CA HIS A 204 26.21 -0.01 -3.25
C HIS A 204 25.24 1.12 -2.83
N PRO A 205 25.68 2.08 -1.99
CA PRO A 205 24.79 3.09 -1.39
C PRO A 205 23.90 3.87 -2.37
N PRO A 206 24.37 4.30 -3.56
CA PRO A 206 23.50 4.96 -4.52
C PRO A 206 22.29 4.08 -4.91
N LEU A 207 22.54 2.80 -5.25
CA LEU A 207 21.47 1.87 -5.63
C LEU A 207 20.57 1.50 -4.46
N ALA A 208 21.13 1.38 -3.25
CA ALA A 208 20.32 1.12 -2.06
C ALA A 208 19.28 2.22 -1.83
N VAL A 209 19.69 3.49 -1.94
CA VAL A 209 18.78 4.64 -1.80
C VAL A 209 17.71 4.64 -2.89
N PHE A 210 18.09 4.37 -4.14
CA PHE A 210 17.13 4.26 -5.25
C PHE A 210 16.07 3.18 -4.99
N ILE A 211 16.51 1.97 -4.65
CA ILE A 211 15.62 0.82 -4.41
C ILE A 211 14.71 1.06 -3.22
N ASN A 212 15.22 1.66 -2.14
CA ASN A 212 14.37 2.05 -1.01
C ASN A 212 13.29 3.05 -1.44
N GLY A 213 13.63 4.01 -2.30
CA GLY A 213 12.67 4.93 -2.90
C GLY A 213 11.60 4.21 -3.75
N VAL A 214 12.02 3.29 -4.62
CA VAL A 214 11.10 2.48 -5.45
C VAL A 214 10.19 1.62 -4.57
N SER A 215 10.73 0.92 -3.58
CA SER A 215 9.97 0.09 -2.65
C SER A 215 8.99 0.91 -1.82
N GLY A 216 9.40 2.10 -1.36
CA GLY A 216 8.51 3.07 -0.72
C GLY A 216 7.36 3.48 -1.64
N ALA A 217 7.64 3.85 -2.89
CA ALA A 217 6.62 4.20 -3.87
C ALA A 217 5.62 3.05 -4.14
N MET A 218 6.10 1.81 -4.24
CA MET A 218 5.25 0.63 -4.44
C MET A 218 4.43 0.28 -3.19
N ASN A 219 4.96 0.55 -2.00
CA ASN A 219 4.22 0.38 -0.74
C ASN A 219 3.08 1.40 -0.63
N GLU A 220 3.29 2.65 -1.04
CA GLU A 220 2.21 3.64 -1.16
C GLU A 220 1.19 3.25 -2.23
N LEU A 221 1.62 2.67 -3.36
CA LEU A 221 0.70 2.23 -4.42
C LEU A 221 -0.22 1.08 -3.98
N ARG A 222 0.32 0.10 -3.25
CA ARG A 222 -0.31 -1.22 -3.07
C ARG A 222 -1.74 -1.16 -2.51
N PRO A 223 -2.06 -0.34 -1.49
CA PRO A 223 -3.42 -0.22 -0.96
C PRO A 223 -4.43 0.28 -1.99
N CYS A 224 -3.99 1.08 -2.96
CA CYS A 224 -4.84 1.67 -3.98
C CYS A 224 -4.13 1.59 -5.35
N ALA A 225 -4.10 0.39 -5.92
CA ALA A 225 -3.47 0.11 -7.21
C ALA A 225 -4.52 -0.15 -8.32
N PRO A 226 -5.13 0.90 -8.92
CA PRO A 226 -6.07 0.71 -10.03
C PRO A 226 -5.45 -0.07 -11.18
N ILE A 227 -6.18 -1.07 -11.68
CA ILE A 227 -5.70 -1.93 -12.78
C ILE A 227 -5.53 -1.16 -14.09
N SER A 228 -6.32 -0.12 -14.29
CA SER A 228 -6.26 0.83 -15.41
C SER A 228 -4.90 1.54 -15.48
N LEU A 229 -4.25 1.78 -14.34
CA LEU A 229 -2.96 2.45 -14.26
C LEU A 229 -1.76 1.53 -14.50
N LYS A 230 -1.95 0.20 -14.55
CA LYS A 230 -0.86 -0.78 -14.67
C LYS A 230 0.18 -0.42 -15.74
N HIS A 231 -0.26 -0.15 -16.98
CA HIS A 231 0.69 0.14 -18.06
C HIS A 231 1.34 1.51 -17.92
N VAL A 232 0.59 2.51 -17.43
CA VAL A 232 1.11 3.87 -17.20
C VAL A 232 2.22 3.83 -16.14
N LEU A 233 1.96 3.18 -15.00
CA LEU A 233 2.93 3.08 -13.90
C LEU A 233 4.13 2.20 -14.26
N ALA A 234 3.94 1.17 -15.08
CA ALA A 234 5.07 0.40 -15.62
C ALA A 234 6.01 1.30 -16.43
N GLN A 235 5.48 2.17 -17.28
CA GLN A 235 6.28 3.13 -18.05
C GLN A 235 7.00 4.13 -17.15
N GLU A 236 6.37 4.60 -16.08
CA GLU A 236 7.02 5.50 -15.11
C GLU A 236 8.19 4.82 -14.39
N LEU A 237 8.05 3.55 -13.99
CA LEU A 237 9.15 2.79 -13.42
C LEU A 237 10.29 2.55 -14.42
N ILE A 238 9.96 2.19 -15.68
CA ILE A 238 10.95 2.01 -16.75
C ILE A 238 11.72 3.31 -17.00
N LYS A 239 11.04 4.46 -17.06
CA LYS A 239 11.70 5.77 -17.19
C LYS A 239 12.63 6.06 -16.00
N GLY A 240 12.21 5.75 -14.77
CA GLY A 240 13.05 5.93 -13.58
C GLY A 240 14.32 5.08 -13.63
N LEU A 241 14.20 3.80 -13.99
CA LEU A 241 15.33 2.90 -14.20
C LEU A 241 16.24 3.36 -15.34
N GLN A 242 15.66 3.87 -16.43
CA GLN A 242 16.41 4.41 -17.56
C GLN A 242 17.23 5.63 -17.13
N ALA A 243 16.65 6.55 -16.36
CA ALA A 243 17.36 7.72 -15.85
C ALA A 243 18.55 7.33 -14.94
N VAL A 244 18.41 6.27 -14.13
CA VAL A 244 19.52 5.71 -13.34
C VAL A 244 20.62 5.15 -14.25
N SER A 245 20.25 4.37 -15.27
CA SER A 245 21.19 3.82 -16.27
C SER A 245 21.95 4.93 -17.00
N ASP A 246 21.24 5.96 -17.46
CA ASP A 246 21.83 7.11 -18.16
C ASP A 246 22.77 7.90 -17.24
N SER A 247 22.41 8.05 -15.97
CA SER A 247 23.26 8.71 -14.96
C SER A 247 24.56 7.92 -14.72
N LEU A 248 24.50 6.58 -14.67
CA LEU A 248 25.69 5.73 -14.56
C LEU A 248 26.58 5.83 -15.81
N LEU A 249 26.01 5.82 -17.01
CA LEU A 249 26.77 6.00 -18.26
C LEU A 249 27.44 7.37 -18.31
N LEU A 250 26.71 8.42 -17.93
CA LEU A 250 27.26 9.78 -17.84
C LEU A 250 28.41 9.84 -16.83
N TYR A 251 28.23 9.24 -15.66
CA TYR A 251 29.27 9.18 -14.63
C TYR A 251 30.55 8.52 -15.16
N ASN A 252 30.43 7.39 -15.87
CA ASN A 252 31.56 6.69 -16.48
C ASN A 252 32.32 7.53 -17.51
N THR A 253 31.62 8.38 -18.28
CA THR A 253 32.26 9.21 -19.32
C THR A 253 32.87 10.50 -18.78
N THR A 254 32.33 11.03 -17.68
CA THR A 254 32.71 12.35 -17.14
C THR A 254 33.70 12.28 -15.99
N ARG A 255 33.71 11.19 -15.20
CA ARG A 255 34.58 11.06 -14.03
C ARG A 255 35.83 10.25 -14.36
N VAL A 256 36.98 10.78 -13.95
CA VAL A 256 38.25 10.06 -14.02
C VAL A 256 38.42 9.25 -12.74
N LEU A 257 38.23 7.93 -12.84
CA LEU A 257 38.37 6.99 -11.72
C LEU A 257 39.74 6.30 -11.77
N ARG A 258 40.33 6.05 -10.60
CA ARG A 258 41.51 5.18 -10.46
C ARG A 258 41.12 3.71 -10.68
N ALA A 259 42.09 2.83 -10.93
CA ALA A 259 41.80 1.41 -11.23
C ALA A 259 40.97 0.69 -10.15
N ASN A 260 41.26 0.94 -8.87
CA ASN A 260 40.50 0.41 -7.74
C ASN A 260 39.07 0.99 -7.67
N GLU A 261 38.93 2.30 -7.87
CA GLU A 261 37.64 2.99 -7.88
C GLU A 261 36.77 2.55 -9.06
N SER A 262 37.39 2.35 -10.23
CA SER A 262 36.76 1.82 -11.43
C SER A 262 36.22 0.41 -11.21
N GLY A 263 36.91 -0.45 -10.47
CA GLY A 263 36.41 -1.78 -10.11
C GLY A 263 35.14 -1.72 -9.25
N LEU A 264 35.13 -0.84 -8.24
CA LEU A 264 33.95 -0.63 -7.38
C LEU A 264 32.76 -0.04 -8.16
N PHE A 265 33.02 0.91 -9.06
CA PHE A 265 32.00 1.47 -9.95
C PHE A 265 31.43 0.44 -10.93
N LEU A 266 32.27 -0.42 -11.50
CA LEU A 266 31.80 -1.51 -12.35
C LEU A 266 30.99 -2.56 -11.57
N SER A 267 31.34 -2.81 -10.31
CA SER A 267 30.52 -3.63 -9.41
C SER A 267 29.14 -3.00 -9.19
N LEU A 268 29.07 -1.68 -8.98
CA LEU A 268 27.79 -0.95 -8.90
C LEU A 268 26.97 -1.14 -10.18
N CYS A 269 27.59 -0.98 -11.35
CA CYS A 269 26.92 -1.18 -12.64
C CYS A 269 26.40 -2.61 -12.82
N ARG A 270 27.16 -3.61 -12.36
CA ARG A 270 26.73 -5.02 -12.37
C ARG A 270 25.55 -5.23 -11.42
N ALA A 271 25.61 -4.70 -10.20
CA ALA A 271 24.52 -4.76 -9.22
C ALA A 271 23.23 -4.10 -9.72
N PHE A 272 23.33 -3.03 -10.53
CA PHE A 272 22.16 -2.43 -11.16
C PHE A 272 21.43 -3.42 -12.08
N ILE A 273 22.15 -4.13 -12.95
CA ILE A 273 21.57 -5.07 -13.93
C ILE A 273 21.11 -6.37 -13.27
N GLU A 274 21.92 -6.92 -12.38
CA GLU A 274 21.70 -8.26 -11.82
C GLU A 274 20.78 -8.27 -10.60
N VAL A 275 20.68 -7.14 -9.88
CA VAL A 275 19.97 -7.07 -8.60
C VAL A 275 18.91 -5.97 -8.59
N ALA A 276 19.29 -4.71 -8.81
CA ALA A 276 18.37 -3.58 -8.68
C ALA A 276 17.19 -3.67 -9.67
N TYR A 277 17.49 -3.91 -10.94
CA TYR A 277 16.49 -3.99 -12.00
C TYR A 277 15.49 -5.15 -11.80
N PRO A 278 15.93 -6.41 -11.59
CA PRO A 278 15.00 -7.51 -11.31
C PRO A 278 14.19 -7.30 -10.02
N HIS A 279 14.79 -6.69 -9.00
CA HIS A 279 14.09 -6.36 -7.76
C HIS A 279 12.96 -5.36 -8.00
N CYS A 280 13.21 -4.28 -8.76
CA CYS A 280 12.17 -3.31 -9.13
C CYS A 280 11.03 -3.97 -9.93
N ALA A 281 11.35 -4.87 -10.86
CA ALA A 281 10.35 -5.65 -11.60
C ALA A 281 9.51 -6.52 -10.66
N THR A 282 10.14 -7.16 -9.67
CA THR A 282 9.46 -8.00 -8.68
C THR A 282 8.54 -7.16 -7.79
N CYS A 283 9.00 -6.00 -7.31
CA CYS A 283 8.17 -5.07 -6.53
C CYS A 283 6.93 -4.64 -7.32
N PHE A 284 7.09 -4.28 -8.59
CA PHE A 284 5.97 -3.94 -9.46
C PHE A 284 5.02 -5.12 -9.72
N GLY A 285 5.59 -6.33 -9.87
CA GLY A 285 4.82 -7.58 -10.01
C GLY A 285 3.97 -7.94 -8.79
N ARG A 286 4.29 -7.41 -7.60
CA ARG A 286 3.44 -7.55 -6.41
C ARG A 286 2.25 -6.59 -6.40
N CYS A 287 2.39 -5.42 -7.03
CA CYS A 287 1.28 -4.49 -7.18
C CYS A 287 0.32 -4.93 -8.31
N TYR A 288 0.87 -5.54 -9.37
CA TYR A 288 0.10 -5.97 -10.53
C TYR A 288 0.44 -7.38 -10.98
N THR A 289 -0.58 -8.21 -11.16
CA THR A 289 -0.45 -9.54 -11.75
C THR A 289 0.25 -9.47 -13.11
N SER A 290 1.27 -10.30 -13.33
CA SER A 290 2.14 -10.27 -14.53
C SER A 290 2.81 -8.90 -14.79
N GLY A 291 2.86 -8.00 -13.80
CA GLY A 291 3.50 -6.69 -13.92
C GLY A 291 5.01 -6.80 -14.11
N ALA A 292 5.66 -7.76 -13.44
CA ALA A 292 7.10 -7.98 -13.56
C ALA A 292 7.54 -8.22 -15.01
N ILE A 293 6.73 -8.94 -15.81
CA ILE A 293 7.02 -9.22 -17.21
C ILE A 293 7.11 -7.91 -18.02
N LEU A 294 6.18 -6.98 -17.80
CA LEU A 294 6.18 -5.68 -18.49
C LEU A 294 7.47 -4.89 -18.24
N ILE A 295 8.00 -4.97 -17.02
CA ILE A 295 9.26 -4.32 -16.68
C ILE A 295 10.43 -5.07 -17.31
N MET A 296 10.45 -6.40 -17.18
CA MET A 296 11.53 -7.26 -17.67
C MET A 296 11.68 -7.23 -19.21
N ASP A 297 10.60 -7.02 -19.94
CA ASP A 297 10.60 -6.89 -21.41
C ASP A 297 11.36 -5.64 -21.89
N ALA A 298 11.50 -4.61 -21.04
CA ALA A 298 12.26 -3.39 -21.33
C ALA A 298 13.78 -3.54 -21.11
N LYS A 299 14.30 -4.77 -21.00
CA LYS A 299 15.74 -5.02 -20.72
C LYS A 299 16.72 -4.38 -21.70
N ASN A 300 16.30 -4.21 -22.95
CA ASN A 300 17.10 -3.59 -24.02
C ASN A 300 17.40 -2.11 -23.77
N VAL A 301 16.59 -1.43 -22.95
CA VAL A 301 16.81 -0.03 -22.56
C VAL A 301 18.13 0.12 -21.79
N TYR A 302 18.64 -0.95 -21.17
CA TYR A 302 19.83 -0.93 -20.31
C TYR A 302 21.07 -1.56 -20.97
N ASP A 303 21.02 -1.84 -22.29
CA ASP A 303 22.12 -2.48 -23.04
C ASP A 303 23.44 -1.71 -22.95
N GLY A 304 23.40 -0.38 -22.80
CA GLY A 304 24.59 0.44 -22.63
C GLY A 304 25.41 0.05 -21.40
N ILE A 305 24.75 -0.14 -20.25
CA ILE A 305 25.40 -0.58 -19.01
C ILE A 305 25.85 -2.04 -19.12
N ARG A 306 25.05 -2.91 -19.74
CA ARG A 306 25.43 -4.31 -19.98
C ARG A 306 26.74 -4.40 -20.79
N ARG A 307 26.86 -3.65 -21.89
CA ARG A 307 28.09 -3.59 -22.70
C ARG A 307 29.28 -3.04 -21.92
N LEU A 308 29.06 -2.05 -21.05
CA LEU A 308 30.10 -1.49 -20.18
C LEU A 308 30.69 -2.57 -19.25
N VAL A 309 29.83 -3.36 -18.61
CA VAL A 309 30.24 -4.45 -17.69
C VAL A 309 30.88 -5.63 -18.44
N GLU A 310 30.40 -5.96 -19.64
CA GLU A 310 30.98 -7.01 -20.49
C GLU A 310 32.38 -6.61 -21.01
N ALA A 311 32.55 -5.37 -21.46
CA ALA A 311 33.82 -4.85 -21.96
C ALA A 311 34.91 -4.79 -20.89
N SER A 312 34.55 -4.54 -19.63
CA SER A 312 35.51 -4.58 -18.51
C SER A 312 35.90 -6.02 -18.13
N SER A 313 34.94 -6.93 -18.13
CA SER A 313 35.18 -8.35 -17.82
C SER A 313 36.08 -9.02 -18.88
N ALA A 314 35.96 -8.61 -20.15
CA ALA A 314 36.84 -9.06 -21.23
C ALA A 314 38.28 -8.53 -21.14
N ARG A 315 38.52 -7.45 -20.39
CA ARG A 315 39.88 -6.92 -20.14
C ARG A 315 40.61 -7.65 -19.01
N GLU A 316 39.92 -8.48 -18.21
CA GLU A 316 40.47 -9.15 -17.02
C GLU A 316 41.07 -10.56 -17.26
N LEU A 317 41.01 -11.17 -18.46
CA LEU A 317 41.62 -12.50 -18.76
C LEU A 317 42.30 -12.59 -20.15
N PRO A 318 43.41 -13.37 -20.34
CA PRO A 318 44.16 -14.22 -19.39
C PRO A 318 45.68 -13.93 -19.24
N LYS A 319 46.25 -14.27 -18.06
CA LYS A 319 47.71 -14.39 -17.82
C LYS A 319 48.26 -15.71 -18.40
N PRO A 320 49.54 -15.76 -18.86
CA PRO A 320 50.07 -16.91 -19.58
C PRO A 320 50.48 -18.07 -18.66
N VAL A 321 50.41 -19.25 -19.28
CA VAL A 321 50.85 -20.58 -18.88
C VAL A 321 52.23 -20.58 -18.21
N ASN A 322 52.37 -21.31 -17.10
CA ASN A 322 53.68 -21.82 -16.68
C ASN A 322 53.67 -23.35 -16.78
N ASN A 323 54.32 -23.86 -17.83
CA ASN A 323 54.63 -25.26 -18.01
C ASN A 323 55.61 -25.71 -16.92
N LYS A 324 55.27 -26.76 -16.18
CA LYS A 324 56.26 -27.76 -15.72
C LYS A 324 55.66 -29.15 -15.84
N GLU A 325 56.22 -29.91 -16.77
CA GLU A 325 56.07 -31.35 -16.88
C GLU A 325 56.75 -32.07 -15.70
N ALA A 326 56.07 -33.14 -15.27
CA ALA A 326 56.55 -34.43 -14.78
C ALA A 326 57.71 -34.51 -13.77
N SER A 327 57.39 -35.03 -12.57
CA SER A 327 58.09 -36.19 -12.02
C SER A 327 57.16 -36.97 -11.09
N ALA A 328 56.79 -38.18 -11.50
CA ALA A 328 56.09 -39.16 -10.68
C ALA A 328 57.10 -40.00 -9.89
N ILE A 329 56.91 -40.13 -8.57
CA ILE A 329 57.36 -41.28 -7.77
C ILE A 329 56.27 -41.55 -6.72
N ALA A 330 55.91 -42.82 -6.59
CA ALA A 330 54.82 -43.38 -5.81
C ALA A 330 55.17 -43.67 -4.35
N GLU A 331 54.12 -44.04 -3.60
CA GLU A 331 54.08 -45.18 -2.66
C GLU A 331 53.92 -44.88 -1.15
N ASN A 332 52.71 -45.20 -0.67
CA ASN A 332 52.26 -45.84 0.59
C ASN A 332 53.02 -45.65 1.91
N GLY A 333 52.24 -45.48 2.99
CA GLY A 333 52.68 -45.87 4.34
C GLY A 333 51.82 -45.32 5.46
N GLU A 334 51.16 -46.21 6.18
CA GLU A 334 50.18 -46.00 7.26
C GLU A 334 50.70 -45.39 8.58
N VAL A 335 49.71 -44.86 9.30
CA VAL A 335 49.53 -44.51 10.72
C VAL A 335 50.28 -45.42 11.72
N PRO A 336 50.54 -44.93 12.95
CA PRO A 336 49.96 -45.66 14.08
C PRO A 336 49.26 -44.78 15.14
N LYS A 337 48.15 -45.35 15.62
CA LYS A 337 47.39 -45.04 16.84
C LYS A 337 48.17 -45.47 18.09
N MET A 338 47.87 -44.85 19.23
CA MET A 338 47.78 -45.45 20.57
C MET A 338 47.25 -44.34 21.51
N ASP A 339 46.41 -44.55 22.50
CA ASP A 339 45.68 -45.72 23.03
C ASP A 339 44.62 -45.16 24.01
N ASN A 340 43.52 -45.87 24.21
CA ASN A 340 42.43 -45.53 25.13
C ASN A 340 42.27 -46.66 26.17
N GLY A 341 42.04 -46.32 27.43
CA GLY A 341 41.53 -47.20 28.49
C GLY A 341 42.20 -46.86 29.83
N GLU A 342 41.56 -46.87 31.00
CA GLU A 342 40.23 -47.20 31.49
C GLU A 342 40.19 -46.71 32.97
N THR A 343 39.00 -46.38 33.47
CA THR A 343 38.60 -46.00 34.87
C THR A 343 38.80 -47.15 35.90
N PRO A 344 38.74 -47.01 37.27
CA PRO A 344 37.61 -46.41 38.03
C PRO A 344 37.81 -45.85 39.48
N ASP A 345 36.74 -45.19 39.95
CA ASP A 345 36.19 -44.99 41.33
C ASP A 345 37.07 -44.75 42.57
N ALA A 346 36.80 -43.66 43.31
CA ALA A 346 36.04 -43.67 44.58
C ALA A 346 36.21 -42.37 45.43
N LYS A 347 35.06 -41.79 45.79
CA LYS A 347 34.66 -41.08 47.04
C LYS A 347 35.69 -40.32 47.88
N GLU A 348 35.43 -39.03 48.13
CA GLU A 348 35.09 -38.51 49.48
C GLU A 348 34.51 -37.10 49.40
N SER A 349 33.77 -36.73 50.45
CA SER A 349 32.77 -35.67 50.54
C SER A 349 32.99 -34.82 51.79
N GLU A 350 32.84 -33.50 51.73
CA GLU A 350 32.54 -32.58 52.86
C GLU A 350 32.10 -31.20 52.26
N VAL A 351 30.81 -30.82 52.24
CA VAL A 351 30.01 -29.99 53.19
C VAL A 351 30.71 -28.64 53.55
N ILE A 352 30.16 -27.45 53.29
CA ILE A 352 29.17 -26.70 54.11
C ILE A 352 28.55 -25.51 53.32
N ASN A 353 27.22 -25.37 53.51
CA ASN A 353 26.23 -24.25 53.43
C ASN A 353 26.74 -22.78 53.40
N THR A 354 26.01 -21.75 52.92
CA THR A 354 24.65 -21.32 53.37
C THR A 354 23.92 -20.33 52.43
N GLU A 355 22.59 -20.50 52.35
CA GLU A 355 21.46 -19.50 52.33
C GLU A 355 21.32 -18.48 51.18
N SER A 356 20.24 -18.57 50.36
CA SER A 356 18.84 -18.04 50.54
C SER A 356 18.72 -16.58 50.04
N GLU A 357 17.81 -16.20 49.15
CA GLU A 357 16.35 -16.17 49.33
C GLU A 357 15.57 -16.24 48.00
N ALA A 358 14.34 -16.77 48.13
CA ALA A 358 13.31 -16.85 47.12
C ALA A 358 12.27 -15.73 47.28
N ILE A 359 11.64 -15.31 46.19
CA ILE A 359 10.26 -14.80 46.22
C ILE A 359 9.46 -15.52 45.13
N LYS A 360 8.47 -16.29 45.58
CA LYS A 360 7.34 -16.81 44.80
C LYS A 360 6.15 -15.88 45.00
N THR A 361 5.30 -15.78 43.97
CA THR A 361 3.85 -15.65 44.15
C THR A 361 3.15 -16.41 43.03
N ASP A 362 2.45 -17.48 43.43
CA ASP A 362 1.34 -18.11 42.72
C ASP A 362 0.10 -17.19 42.79
N GLU A 363 -0.80 -17.26 41.80
CA GLU A 363 -2.18 -17.70 42.06
C GLU A 363 -2.98 -17.95 40.76
N ALA A 364 -3.72 -19.07 40.82
CA ALA A 364 -4.68 -19.55 39.83
C ALA A 364 -6.05 -18.87 40.00
N ASN A 365 -6.94 -18.94 39.00
CA ASN A 365 -8.01 -19.96 38.91
C ASN A 365 -9.23 -19.55 38.04
N LYS A 366 -9.79 -20.57 37.39
CA LYS A 366 -11.23 -20.87 37.12
C LYS A 366 -12.03 -20.20 35.98
N ASN A 367 -12.31 -21.05 34.97
CA ASN A 367 -13.61 -21.60 34.55
C ASN A 367 -14.87 -20.71 34.52
N SER A 368 -15.53 -20.70 33.35
CA SER A 368 -16.96 -21.08 33.26
C SER A 368 -17.41 -21.45 31.84
N THR A 369 -18.17 -22.53 31.78
CA THR A 369 -18.77 -23.24 30.63
C THR A 369 -20.14 -22.65 30.22
N SER A 370 -20.63 -23.11 29.06
CA SER A 370 -22.01 -23.05 28.50
C SER A 370 -22.27 -21.86 27.56
N ARG A 371 -22.91 -22.00 26.38
CA ARG A 371 -24.11 -22.80 26.07
C ARG A 371 -24.23 -23.10 24.57
N THR A 372 -24.78 -24.28 24.30
CA THR A 372 -25.30 -24.84 23.05
C THR A 372 -26.39 -24.00 22.39
N GLY A 373 -26.41 -23.98 21.05
CA GLY A 373 -27.53 -23.56 20.21
C GLY A 373 -27.24 -23.93 18.75
N GLN A 374 -27.66 -25.13 18.34
CA GLN A 374 -27.55 -25.61 16.97
C GLN A 374 -29.00 -25.73 16.46
N GLU A 375 -29.37 -24.86 15.53
CA GLU A 375 -30.70 -24.79 14.93
C GLU A 375 -30.83 -25.80 13.79
N ASP A 376 -31.92 -26.58 13.85
CA ASP A 376 -32.41 -27.47 12.81
C ASP A 376 -32.92 -26.67 11.61
N THR A 377 -32.34 -26.88 10.43
CA THR A 377 -32.95 -26.46 9.15
C THR A 377 -33.66 -27.65 8.51
N ASN A 378 -34.99 -27.66 8.61
CA ASN A 378 -35.87 -28.43 7.73
C ASN A 378 -35.83 -27.83 6.31
N LEU A 379 -35.43 -28.64 5.32
CA LEU A 379 -35.69 -28.37 3.91
C LEU A 379 -37.07 -28.95 3.55
N GLU A 380 -38.04 -28.07 3.32
CA GLU A 380 -39.26 -28.41 2.60
C GLU A 380 -38.98 -28.39 1.09
N LYS A 381 -39.34 -29.51 0.44
CA LYS A 381 -39.49 -29.62 -1.00
C LYS A 381 -40.82 -28.99 -1.41
N THR A 382 -40.80 -28.18 -2.47
CA THR A 382 -42.00 -27.90 -3.27
C THR A 382 -41.71 -28.26 -4.71
N ASP A 383 -42.38 -29.31 -5.16
CA ASP A 383 -42.77 -29.55 -6.54
C ASP A 383 -43.98 -28.64 -6.83
N GLU A 384 -43.88 -27.78 -7.85
CA GLU A 384 -44.88 -27.43 -8.89
C GLU A 384 -44.42 -26.24 -9.73
#